data_AF-A0A3C1CYM3-F1
#
_entry.id   AF-A0A3C1CYM3-F1
#
_cell.length_a   1.000
_cell.length_b   1.000
_cell.length_c   1.000
_cell.angle_alpha   90.00
_cell.angle_beta   90.00
_cell.angle_gamma   90.00
#
_symmetry.space_group_name_H-M   'P 1'
#
loop_
_entity.id
_entity.type
_entity.pdbx_description
1 polymer ?
#
loop_
_entity_poly.entity_id
_entity_poly.type
_entity_poly.pdbx_seq_one_letter_code
_entity_poly.pdbx_strand_id
1 'polypeptide(L)' 'MSTYAIKADKFFLPAGPQLGGYLMVEDGIFGAWQADEPSCEIKDYTGSWIA' A
#
# COMPACT_ATOMS: atom_id res chain seq x y z
N MET A 1 13.32 -0.12 -11.74
CA MET A 1 12.45 -1.13 -11.11
C MET A 1 12.65 -1.04 -9.62
N SER A 2 12.05 -0.02 -9.02
CA SER A 2 12.00 0.11 -7.57
C SER A 2 10.57 -0.20 -7.16
N THR A 3 10.37 -1.42 -6.68
CA THR A 3 9.08 -1.89 -6.18
C THR A 3 9.11 -1.80 -4.67
N TYR A 4 8.19 -1.02 -4.10
CA TYR A 4 8.04 -0.86 -2.65
C TYR A 4 6.58 -1.00 -2.28
N ALA A 5 6.30 -1.41 -1.05
CA ALA A 5 4.96 -1.43 -0.51
C ALA A 5 4.75 -0.24 0.41
N ILE A 6 3.54 0.32 0.40
CA ILE A 6 3.12 1.34 1.35
C ILE A 6 2.27 0.63 2.40
N LYS A 7 2.65 0.74 3.66
CA LYS A 7 1.82 0.33 4.79
C LYS A 7 1.06 1.54 5.31
N ALA A 8 -0.26 1.46 5.41
CA ALA A 8 -1.10 2.53 5.91
C ALA A 8 -2.33 1.97 6.63
N ASP A 9 -2.99 2.78 7.45
CA ASP A 9 -4.21 2.36 8.17
C ASP A 9 -5.43 2.30 7.28
N LYS A 10 -5.43 3.03 6.15
CA LYS A 10 -6.57 3.07 5.24
C LYS A 10 -6.12 3.36 3.82
N PHE A 11 -6.67 2.62 2.87
CA PHE A 11 -6.48 2.79 1.43
C PHE A 11 -7.83 3.03 0.79
N PHE A 12 -8.01 4.14 0.08
CA PHE A 12 -9.18 4.40 -0.74
C PHE A 12 -8.87 3.94 -2.16
N LEU A 13 -9.21 2.70 -2.45
CA LEU A 13 -9.05 2.13 -3.79
C LEU A 13 -10.34 2.37 -4.59
N PRO A 14 -10.29 2.32 -5.94
CA PRO A 14 -11.50 2.40 -6.76
C PRO A 14 -12.51 1.28 -6.47
N ALA A 15 -12.07 0.16 -5.91
CA ALA A 15 -12.95 -0.92 -5.45
C ALA A 15 -13.66 -0.63 -4.11
N GLY A 16 -13.23 0.40 -3.38
CA GLY A 16 -13.73 0.78 -2.06
C GLY A 16 -12.61 1.02 -1.04
N PRO A 17 -12.95 1.56 0.14
CA PRO A 17 -12.00 1.75 1.22
C PRO A 17 -11.57 0.40 1.83
N GLN A 18 -10.29 0.10 1.73
CA GLN A 18 -9.58 -0.98 2.43
C GLN A 18 -9.00 -0.44 3.74
N LEU A 19 -9.11 -1.19 4.83
CA LEU A 19 -8.57 -0.82 6.15
C LEU A 19 -7.33 -1.67 6.43
N GLY A 20 -6.22 -1.00 6.73
CA GLY A 20 -4.93 -1.63 6.96
C GLY A 20 -4.32 -2.24 5.69
N GLY A 21 -3.17 -2.88 5.85
CA GLY A 21 -2.49 -3.65 4.81
C GLY A 21 -1.38 -2.89 4.08
N TYR A 22 -1.01 -3.43 2.93
CA TYR A 22 0.16 -3.04 2.15
C TYR A 22 -0.25 -2.81 0.70
N LEU A 23 0.00 -1.62 0.17
CA LEU A 23 -0.24 -1.29 -1.23
C LEU A 23 1.07 -1.38 -2.00
N MET A 24 1.16 -2.34 -2.92
CA MET A 24 2.32 -2.46 -3.78
C MET A 24 2.41 -1.23 -4.70
N VAL A 25 3.61 -0.70 -4.86
CA VAL A 25 3.90 0.42 -5.74
C VAL A 25 5.09 0.06 -6.62
N GLU A 26 4.87 0.09 -7.93
CA GLU A 26 5.87 -0.24 -8.94
C GLU A 26 6.15 1.00 -9.77
N ASP A 27 7.38 1.52 -9.69
CA ASP A 27 7.81 2.72 -10.43
C ASP A 27 6.86 3.94 -10.25
N GLY A 28 6.30 4.07 -9.04
CA GLY A 28 5.36 5.15 -8.67
C GLY A 28 3.90 4.88 -9.04
N ILE A 29 3.59 3.73 -9.62
CA ILE A 29 2.22 3.31 -9.93
C ILE A 29 1.69 2.44 -8.79
N PHE A 30 0.53 2.80 -8.25
CA PHE A 30 -0.20 1.97 -7.29
C PHE A 30 -0.67 0.68 -7.96
N GLY A 31 -0.10 -0.43 -7.51
CA GLY A 31 -0.44 -1.79 -7.92
C GLY A 31 -1.52 -2.39 -7.02
N ALA A 32 -1.32 -3.65 -6.68
CA ALA A 32 -2.28 -4.40 -5.87
C ALA A 32 -2.13 -4.09 -4.37
N TRP A 33 -3.27 -3.93 -3.69
CA TRP A 33 -3.32 -4.02 -2.24
C TRP A 33 -3.28 -5.48 -1.80
N GLN A 34 -2.61 -5.72 -0.69
CA GLN A 34 -2.45 -7.02 -0.08
C GLN A 34 -2.45 -6.87 1.45
N ALA A 35 -3.10 -7.80 2.14
CA ALA A 35 -3.14 -7.80 3.60
C ALA A 35 -1.80 -8.25 4.20
N ASP A 36 -1.10 -9.15 3.51
CA ASP A 36 0.15 -9.74 3.94
C ASP A 36 1.34 -8.81 3.72
N GLU A 37 2.28 -8.85 4.69
CA GLU A 37 3.52 -8.09 4.64
C GLU A 37 4.42 -8.62 3.51
N PRO A 38 4.69 -7.81 2.46
CA PRO A 38 5.57 -8.24 1.38
C PRO A 38 7.03 -8.22 1.80
N SER A 39 7.84 -9.08 1.19
CA SER A 39 9.30 -9.11 1.41
C SER A 39 10.06 -8.06 0.59
N CYS A 40 9.46 -6.89 0.33
CA CYS A 40 10.07 -5.78 -0.40
C CYS A 40 10.28 -4.57 0.53
N GLU A 41 10.74 -3.44 -0.02
CA GLU A 41 10.89 -2.21 0.77
C GLU A 41 9.50 -1.74 1.22
N ILE A 42 9.27 -1.62 2.53
CA ILE A 42 8.01 -1.15 3.08
C ILE A 42 8.18 0.28 3.57
N LYS A 43 7.39 1.18 3.02
CA LYS A 43 7.25 2.54 3.54
C LYS A 43 6.10 2.56 4.53
N ASP A 44 6.45 2.74 5.80
CA ASP A 44 5.48 2.84 6.88
C ASP A 44 4.88 4.26 6.90
N TYR A 45 3.59 4.32 6.58
CA TYR A 45 2.71 5.49 6.69
C TYR A 45 1.56 5.18 7.66
N THR A 46 1.82 4.35 8.68
CA THR A 46 0.87 4.10 9.77
C THR A 46 0.47 5.44 10.40
N GLY A 47 -0.81 5.63 10.65
CA GLY A 47 -1.44 6.89 11.06
C GLY A 47 -1.93 7.75 9.89
N SER A 48 -1.58 7.40 8.64
CA SER A 48 -2.04 8.09 7.42
C SER A 48 -3.04 7.23 6.64
N TRP A 49 -3.82 7.90 5.80
CA TRP A 49 -4.66 7.25 4.80
C TRP A 49 -4.19 7.62 3.39
N ILE A 50 -4.20 6.64 2.50
CA ILE A 50 -3.86 6.78 1.08
C ILE A 50 -5.17 6.87 0.31
N ALA A 51 -5.34 7.91 -0.52
CA ALA A 51 -6.53 8.14 -1.32
C ALA A 51 -6.21 8.62 -2.73
#